data_AF-A0AA51QTM2-F1
#
_entry.id   AF-A0AA51QTM2-F1
#
_cell.length_a   1.000
_cell.length_b   1.000
_cell.length_c   1.000
_cell.angle_alpha   90.00
_cell.angle_beta   90.00
_cell.angle_gamma   90.00
#
_symmetry.space_group_name_H-M   'P 1'
#
loop_
_entity.id
_entity.type
_entity.pdbx_description
1 polymer ?
#
loop_
_entity_poly.entity_id
_entity_poly.type
_entity_poly.pdbx_seq_one_letter_code
_entity_poly.pdbx_strand_id
1 'polypeptide(L)'
;MRPVERAQMAMMLEVCAYPKPGNVDRCHDYPATLLEHFLASTIFGRPALEEAELGRGRIGEIFGHAVAATNCHKGGNTHFGAFILLIPLVYGKDIPGAMNAITRTDVSDAVAFYKAFGLTQVRILPADELDVNDPMALRELRDREMTLLDVMEHSAANDMVAREWVTGFPLTRRGADLLEQFGPGRASIVRMFLSLLASEPDTFIIKKHGVAVARETMEAAWDVLDGRRTPENFDAECIARNINPGSIADITIAAIFIALGEGWSWES
;
A
#
# COMPACT_ATOMS: atom_id res chain seq x y z
N MET A 1 15.64 1.09 -15.90
CA MET A 1 14.18 1.05 -15.63
C MET A 1 13.71 2.41 -15.12
N ARG A 2 12.73 3.01 -15.79
CA ARG A 2 12.08 4.28 -15.40
C ARG A 2 11.29 4.10 -14.08
N PRO A 3 11.11 5.14 -13.25
CA PRO A 3 10.24 5.09 -12.06
C PRO A 3 8.86 4.43 -12.30
N VAL A 4 8.18 4.76 -13.41
CA VAL A 4 6.87 4.13 -13.74
C VAL A 4 6.98 2.62 -13.90
N GLU A 5 7.99 2.16 -14.63
CA GLU A 5 8.22 0.74 -14.87
C GLU A 5 8.53 0.01 -13.55
N ARG A 6 9.32 0.64 -12.66
CA ARG A 6 9.59 0.10 -11.31
C ARG A 6 8.32 -0.03 -10.50
N ALA A 7 7.44 0.98 -10.54
CA ALA A 7 6.19 0.97 -9.79
C ALA A 7 5.25 -0.15 -10.30
N GLN A 8 5.07 -0.27 -11.62
CA GLN A 8 4.27 -1.37 -12.20
C GLN A 8 4.86 -2.74 -11.86
N MET A 9 6.20 -2.88 -11.92
CA MET A 9 6.87 -4.11 -11.54
C MET A 9 6.72 -4.42 -10.06
N ALA A 10 6.81 -3.44 -9.17
CA ALA A 10 6.60 -3.62 -7.75
C ALA A 10 5.18 -4.13 -7.45
N MET A 11 4.16 -3.52 -8.05
CA MET A 11 2.77 -3.95 -7.92
C MET A 11 2.56 -5.39 -8.43
N MET A 12 3.17 -5.75 -9.56
CA MET A 12 3.09 -7.10 -10.13
C MET A 12 3.85 -8.13 -9.27
N LEU A 13 5.07 -7.80 -8.83
CA LEU A 13 5.92 -8.69 -8.06
C LEU A 13 5.33 -9.02 -6.69
N GLU A 14 4.67 -8.06 -6.05
CA GLU A 14 4.02 -8.28 -4.76
C GLU A 14 2.88 -9.30 -4.87
N VAL A 15 1.97 -9.14 -5.84
CA VAL A 15 0.83 -10.07 -6.01
C VAL A 15 1.27 -11.42 -6.61
N CYS A 16 2.41 -11.49 -7.27
CA CYS A 16 2.99 -12.74 -7.76
C CYS A 16 3.81 -13.50 -6.69
N ALA A 17 4.15 -12.85 -5.57
CA ALA A 17 4.92 -13.47 -4.50
C ALA A 17 4.05 -14.46 -3.72
N TYR A 18 4.60 -15.65 -3.47
CA TYR A 18 3.93 -16.75 -2.76
C TYR A 18 4.97 -17.60 -2.04
N PRO A 19 4.68 -18.08 -0.81
CA PRO A 19 3.41 -17.92 -0.08
C PRO A 19 3.28 -16.54 0.57
N LYS A 20 2.09 -15.93 0.57
CA LYS A 20 1.88 -14.61 1.17
C LYS A 20 0.59 -14.57 2.01
N PRO A 21 0.70 -14.65 3.35
CA PRO A 21 -0.42 -14.98 4.21
C PRO A 21 -1.70 -14.20 3.97
N GLY A 22 -2.74 -14.86 3.48
CA GLY A 22 -4.11 -14.35 3.41
C GLY A 22 -4.38 -13.29 2.33
N ASN A 23 -3.41 -12.90 1.53
CA ASN A 23 -3.64 -11.96 0.44
C ASN A 23 -3.99 -12.68 -0.85
N VAL A 24 -4.55 -11.95 -1.82
CA VAL A 24 -4.62 -12.46 -3.19
C VAL A 24 -3.19 -12.66 -3.68
N ASP A 25 -2.93 -13.84 -4.25
CA ASP A 25 -1.67 -14.14 -4.91
C ASP A 25 -1.87 -15.14 -6.06
N ARG A 26 -0.79 -15.68 -6.61
CA ARG A 26 -0.84 -16.64 -7.73
C ARG A 26 -1.51 -17.98 -7.43
N CYS A 27 -1.78 -18.30 -6.17
CA CYS A 27 -2.36 -19.56 -5.72
C CYS A 27 -3.68 -19.37 -4.96
N HIS A 28 -4.03 -18.14 -4.59
CA HIS A 28 -5.26 -17.82 -3.87
C HIS A 28 -5.97 -16.57 -4.43
N ASP A 29 -7.25 -16.76 -4.81
CA ASP A 29 -8.18 -15.69 -5.15
C ASP A 29 -9.26 -15.53 -4.07
N TYR A 30 -9.80 -14.32 -3.93
CA TYR A 30 -11.07 -14.09 -3.25
C TYR A 30 -12.25 -14.22 -4.22
N PRO A 31 -13.47 -14.60 -3.74
CA PRO A 31 -14.63 -14.77 -4.60
C PRO A 31 -14.98 -13.56 -5.48
N ALA A 32 -14.67 -12.35 -5.01
CA ALA A 32 -14.93 -11.10 -5.73
C ALA A 32 -13.67 -10.49 -6.36
N THR A 33 -12.47 -10.90 -5.94
CA THR A 33 -11.21 -10.24 -6.30
C THR A 33 -10.14 -11.28 -6.61
N LEU A 34 -9.80 -11.39 -7.89
CA LEU A 34 -8.83 -12.34 -8.45
C LEU A 34 -7.47 -11.67 -8.71
N LEU A 35 -6.42 -12.48 -8.87
CA LEU A 35 -5.09 -12.04 -9.31
C LEU A 35 -5.16 -11.14 -10.56
N GLU A 36 -5.99 -11.49 -11.55
CA GLU A 36 -6.09 -10.74 -12.81
C GLU A 36 -6.59 -9.31 -12.59
N HIS A 37 -7.39 -9.06 -11.55
CA HIS A 37 -7.81 -7.70 -11.22
C HIS A 37 -6.61 -6.85 -10.75
N PHE A 38 -5.75 -7.42 -9.90
CA PHE A 38 -4.52 -6.75 -9.47
C PHE A 38 -3.57 -6.50 -10.65
N LEU A 39 -3.38 -7.49 -11.52
CA LEU A 39 -2.53 -7.36 -12.71
C LEU A 39 -3.10 -6.34 -13.70
N ALA A 40 -4.41 -6.36 -13.95
CA ALA A 40 -5.07 -5.38 -14.81
C ALA A 40 -4.92 -3.96 -14.24
N SER A 41 -5.05 -3.80 -12.93
CA SER A 41 -4.83 -2.52 -12.25
C SER A 41 -3.40 -2.00 -12.35
N THR A 42 -2.38 -2.88 -12.44
CA THR A 42 -1.01 -2.43 -12.74
C THR A 42 -0.91 -1.78 -14.12
N ILE A 43 -1.67 -2.28 -15.10
CA ILE A 43 -1.70 -1.76 -16.47
C ILE A 43 -2.50 -0.45 -16.51
N PHE A 44 -3.70 -0.43 -15.91
CA PHE A 44 -4.59 0.72 -15.92
C PHE A 44 -4.08 1.91 -15.11
N GLY A 45 -3.32 1.67 -14.03
CA GLY A 45 -2.72 2.74 -13.22
C GLY A 45 -1.57 3.48 -13.92
N ARG A 46 -1.04 2.95 -15.03
CA ARG A 46 0.14 3.49 -15.71
C ARG A 46 0.05 4.99 -16.06
N PRO A 47 -1.04 5.51 -16.66
CA PRO A 47 -1.09 6.94 -17.04
C PRO A 47 -0.92 7.87 -15.84
N ALA A 48 -1.49 7.54 -14.68
CA ALA A 48 -1.32 8.31 -13.46
C ALA A 48 0.12 8.21 -12.90
N LEU A 49 0.74 7.04 -12.99
CA LEU A 49 2.17 6.88 -12.63
C LEU A 49 3.07 7.68 -13.58
N GLU A 50 2.78 7.72 -14.87
CA GLU A 50 3.49 8.55 -15.85
C GLU A 50 3.32 10.04 -15.56
N GLU A 51 2.13 10.47 -15.13
CA GLU A 51 1.88 11.82 -14.65
C GLU A 51 2.72 12.15 -13.40
N ALA A 52 2.75 11.25 -12.41
CA ALA A 52 3.59 11.38 -11.23
C ALA A 52 5.08 11.54 -11.60
N GLU A 53 5.60 10.71 -12.50
CA GLU A 53 7.03 10.71 -12.89
C GLU A 53 7.50 12.04 -13.48
N LEU A 54 6.58 12.86 -14.03
CA LEU A 54 6.90 14.21 -14.49
C LEU A 54 7.31 15.15 -13.35
N GLY A 55 7.00 14.80 -12.09
CA GLY A 55 7.34 15.60 -10.90
C GLY A 55 6.65 16.97 -10.88
N ARG A 56 5.45 17.05 -11.46
CA ARG A 56 4.63 18.27 -11.55
C ARG A 56 3.15 17.93 -11.43
N GLY A 57 2.33 18.91 -11.12
CA GLY A 57 0.91 18.70 -10.82
C GLY A 57 0.68 18.36 -9.35
N ARG A 58 -0.58 18.11 -9.00
CA ARG A 58 -1.05 17.86 -7.64
C ARG A 58 -1.09 16.36 -7.35
N ILE A 59 -0.43 15.93 -6.27
CA ILE A 59 -0.39 14.52 -5.87
C ILE A 59 -1.80 13.98 -5.63
N GLY A 60 -2.68 14.77 -5.01
CA GLY A 60 -4.07 14.36 -4.76
C GLY A 60 -4.89 14.14 -6.05
N GLU A 61 -4.65 14.95 -7.09
CA GLU A 61 -5.29 14.79 -8.41
C GLU A 61 -4.76 13.54 -9.13
N ILE A 62 -3.43 13.35 -9.12
CA ILE A 62 -2.78 12.17 -9.72
C ILE A 62 -3.27 10.89 -9.05
N PHE A 63 -3.43 10.91 -7.73
CA PHE A 63 -4.06 9.81 -6.98
C PHE A 63 -5.48 9.54 -7.46
N GLY A 64 -6.30 10.58 -7.61
CA GLY A 64 -7.64 10.45 -8.19
C GLY A 64 -7.65 9.83 -9.58
N HIS A 65 -6.70 10.18 -10.43
CA HIS A 65 -6.57 9.57 -11.76
C HIS A 65 -6.23 8.07 -11.69
N ALA A 66 -5.33 7.66 -10.78
CA ALA A 66 -4.98 6.25 -10.57
C ALA A 66 -6.18 5.43 -10.09
N VAL A 67 -6.92 5.95 -9.11
CA VAL A 67 -8.12 5.31 -8.57
C VAL A 67 -9.21 5.21 -9.63
N ALA A 68 -9.48 6.29 -10.37
CA ALA A 68 -10.49 6.29 -11.42
C ALA A 68 -10.16 5.31 -12.55
N ALA A 69 -8.88 5.21 -12.95
CA ALA A 69 -8.46 4.30 -14.00
C ALA A 69 -8.57 2.81 -13.61
N THR A 70 -8.34 2.50 -12.33
CA THR A 70 -8.39 1.12 -11.83
C THR A 70 -9.79 0.68 -11.41
N ASN A 71 -10.73 1.60 -11.18
CA ASN A 71 -12.12 1.30 -10.82
C ASN A 71 -13.04 0.93 -12.01
N CYS A 72 -12.48 0.30 -13.05
CA CYS A 72 -13.22 -0.09 -14.27
C CYS A 72 -13.60 -1.57 -14.33
N HIS A 73 -13.20 -2.37 -13.33
CA HIS A 73 -13.48 -3.81 -13.26
C HIS A 73 -14.16 -4.20 -11.95
N LYS A 74 -14.77 -5.40 -11.92
CA LYS A 74 -15.57 -5.87 -10.78
C LYS A 74 -14.76 -6.27 -9.54
N GLY A 75 -13.44 -6.36 -9.64
CA GLY A 75 -12.54 -6.71 -8.54
C GLY A 75 -12.50 -5.76 -7.36
N GLY A 76 -13.21 -4.63 -7.43
CA GLY A 76 -13.13 -3.56 -6.45
C GLY A 76 -11.76 -2.88 -6.48
N ASN A 77 -11.31 -2.39 -5.32
CA ASN A 77 -10.04 -1.70 -5.20
C ASN A 77 -8.92 -2.71 -4.92
N THR A 78 -7.94 -2.76 -5.82
CA THR A 78 -6.82 -3.70 -5.75
C THR A 78 -5.56 -3.05 -5.17
N HIS A 79 -5.22 -1.83 -5.61
CA HIS A 79 -3.96 -1.15 -5.26
C HIS A 79 -4.15 0.22 -4.60
N PHE A 80 -5.28 0.43 -3.94
CA PHE A 80 -5.61 1.76 -3.41
C PHE A 80 -4.59 2.26 -2.38
N GLY A 81 -4.26 1.46 -1.36
CA GLY A 81 -3.25 1.83 -0.37
C GLY A 81 -1.84 1.92 -0.99
N ALA A 82 -1.52 1.01 -1.92
CA ALA A 82 -0.28 1.07 -2.68
C ALA A 82 -0.13 2.38 -3.46
N PHE A 83 -1.18 2.95 -4.05
CA PHE A 83 -1.12 4.24 -4.72
C PHE A 83 -0.86 5.40 -3.76
N ILE A 84 -1.34 5.33 -2.50
CA ILE A 84 -1.00 6.32 -1.47
C ILE A 84 0.53 6.36 -1.30
N LEU A 85 1.20 5.20 -1.26
CA LEU A 85 2.66 5.16 -1.11
C LEU A 85 3.41 5.44 -2.42
N LEU A 86 3.01 4.82 -3.53
CA LEU A 86 3.76 4.86 -4.78
C LEU A 86 3.73 6.22 -5.47
N ILE A 87 2.62 6.96 -5.44
CA ILE A 87 2.52 8.23 -6.17
C ILE A 87 3.55 9.25 -5.70
N PRO A 88 3.68 9.58 -4.40
CA PRO A 88 4.73 10.50 -3.96
C PRO A 88 6.14 9.92 -4.19
N LEU A 89 6.33 8.61 -4.08
CA LEU A 89 7.63 7.95 -4.34
C LEU A 89 8.03 8.03 -5.82
N VAL A 90 7.09 7.86 -6.75
CA VAL A 90 7.34 8.04 -8.20
C VAL A 90 7.53 9.51 -8.54
N TYR A 91 6.74 10.40 -7.94
CA TYR A 91 6.85 11.85 -8.11
C TYR A 91 8.21 12.39 -7.65
N GLY A 92 8.65 11.95 -6.48
CA GLY A 92 9.93 12.30 -5.88
C GLY A 92 11.12 11.50 -6.41
N LYS A 93 10.88 10.36 -7.04
CA LYS A 93 11.85 9.36 -7.55
C LYS A 93 12.59 8.56 -6.46
N ASP A 94 12.59 9.05 -5.22
CA ASP A 94 13.14 8.41 -4.02
C ASP A 94 12.40 8.92 -2.77
N ILE A 95 12.75 8.41 -1.58
CA ILE A 95 12.14 8.82 -0.30
C ILE A 95 12.36 10.32 -0.01
N PRO A 96 13.59 10.89 -0.10
CA PRO A 96 13.79 12.33 0.13
C PRO A 96 12.97 13.22 -0.80
N GLY A 97 12.92 12.88 -2.09
CA GLY A 97 12.12 13.58 -3.09
C GLY A 97 10.63 13.48 -2.81
N ALA A 98 10.15 12.30 -2.37
CA ALA A 98 8.76 12.10 -1.99
C ALA A 98 8.37 12.97 -0.81
N MET A 99 9.22 13.03 0.22
CA MET A 99 8.99 13.90 1.38
C MET A 99 8.96 15.38 1.00
N ASN A 100 9.87 15.84 0.14
CA ASN A 100 9.81 17.21 -0.38
C ASN A 100 8.56 17.47 -1.22
N ALA A 101 8.00 16.48 -1.92
CA ALA A 101 6.75 16.63 -2.66
C ALA A 101 5.53 16.65 -1.72
N ILE A 102 5.49 15.79 -0.71
CA ILE A 102 4.42 15.69 0.29
C ILE A 102 4.27 17.01 1.07
N THR A 103 5.38 17.60 1.52
CA THR A 103 5.38 18.88 2.26
C THR A 103 4.85 20.07 1.44
N ARG A 104 4.70 19.92 0.12
CA ARG A 104 4.15 20.95 -0.78
C ARG A 104 2.69 20.70 -1.15
N THR A 105 2.09 19.63 -0.65
CA THR A 105 0.67 19.38 -0.87
C THR A 105 -0.18 20.45 -0.20
N ASP A 106 -1.31 20.76 -0.80
CA ASP A 106 -2.22 21.80 -0.32
C ASP A 106 -3.63 21.26 -0.05
N VAL A 107 -4.56 22.17 0.28
CA VAL A 107 -5.97 21.82 0.52
C VAL A 107 -6.64 21.24 -0.72
N SER A 108 -6.20 21.64 -1.92
CA SER A 108 -6.73 21.09 -3.17
C SER A 108 -6.28 19.64 -3.38
N ASP A 109 -5.05 19.30 -2.99
CA ASP A 109 -4.61 17.90 -2.92
C ASP A 109 -5.50 17.09 -1.98
N ALA A 110 -5.78 17.59 -0.77
CA ALA A 110 -6.67 16.92 0.18
C ALA A 110 -8.09 16.70 -0.39
N VAL A 111 -8.67 17.73 -0.99
CA VAL A 111 -9.99 17.65 -1.63
C VAL A 111 -10.00 16.64 -2.78
N ALA A 112 -8.97 16.63 -3.63
CA ALA A 112 -8.87 15.68 -4.74
C ALA A 112 -8.74 14.23 -4.23
N PHE A 113 -7.93 14.04 -3.19
CA PHE A 113 -7.76 12.75 -2.51
C PHE A 113 -9.08 12.23 -1.91
N TYR A 114 -9.82 13.06 -1.18
CA TYR A 114 -11.13 12.66 -0.63
C TYR A 114 -12.16 12.34 -1.70
N LYS A 115 -12.18 13.11 -2.81
CA LYS A 115 -13.03 12.77 -3.96
C LYS A 115 -12.68 11.41 -4.54
N ALA A 116 -11.39 11.08 -4.63
CA ALA A 116 -10.95 9.77 -5.10
C ALA A 116 -11.40 8.64 -4.17
N PHE A 117 -11.32 8.84 -2.85
CA PHE A 117 -11.88 7.92 -1.86
C PHE A 117 -13.37 7.66 -2.09
N GLY A 118 -14.18 8.70 -2.33
CA GLY A 118 -15.62 8.54 -2.60
C GLY A 118 -15.95 7.78 -3.89
N LEU A 119 -15.01 7.61 -4.82
CA LEU A 119 -15.19 6.75 -5.99
C LEU A 119 -15.03 5.26 -5.66
N THR A 120 -14.42 4.96 -4.52
CA THR A 120 -14.14 3.60 -4.10
C THR A 120 -15.26 3.05 -3.20
N GLN A 121 -15.46 1.72 -3.21
CA GLN A 121 -16.37 1.08 -2.23
C GLN A 121 -15.76 0.93 -0.83
N VAL A 122 -14.76 1.75 -0.45
CA VAL A 122 -14.13 1.66 0.87
C VAL A 122 -15.13 2.11 1.92
N ARG A 123 -15.62 1.16 2.73
CA ARG A 123 -16.40 1.46 3.93
C ARG A 123 -15.43 1.94 5.01
N ILE A 124 -15.51 3.22 5.36
CA ILE A 124 -14.86 3.74 6.56
C ILE A 124 -15.70 3.31 7.78
N LEU A 125 -15.03 2.95 8.88
CA LEU A 125 -15.72 2.61 10.12
C LEU A 125 -16.31 3.89 10.74
N PRO A 126 -17.42 3.81 11.50
CA PRO A 126 -18.11 4.98 12.05
C PRO A 126 -17.29 5.86 13.02
N ALA A 127 -16.05 5.47 13.36
CA ALA A 127 -15.23 6.10 14.38
C ALA A 127 -14.20 7.11 13.83
N ASP A 128 -14.06 7.24 12.51
CA ASP A 128 -13.20 8.26 11.90
C ASP A 128 -14.01 9.57 11.79
N GLU A 129 -13.53 10.64 12.44
CA GLU A 129 -14.22 11.94 12.53
C GLU A 129 -14.42 12.62 11.16
N LEU A 130 -13.66 12.22 10.15
CA LEU A 130 -13.81 12.65 8.76
C LEU A 130 -14.17 11.44 7.89
N ASP A 131 -15.46 11.08 7.84
CA ASP A 131 -15.93 10.12 6.84
C ASP A 131 -15.73 10.72 5.45
N VAL A 132 -14.85 10.12 4.65
CA VAL A 132 -14.57 10.53 3.27
C VAL A 132 -15.81 10.53 2.37
N ASN A 133 -16.86 9.80 2.78
CA ASN A 133 -18.15 9.75 2.08
C ASN A 133 -19.13 10.84 2.55
N ASP A 134 -18.81 11.58 3.61
CA ASP A 134 -19.61 12.69 4.08
C ASP A 134 -19.34 13.94 3.20
N PRO A 135 -20.35 14.50 2.51
CA PRO A 135 -20.21 15.78 1.81
C PRO A 135 -19.71 16.92 2.71
N MET A 136 -19.91 16.82 4.03
CA MET A 136 -19.36 17.76 5.01
C MET A 136 -17.86 17.64 5.21
N ALA A 137 -17.25 16.47 5.00
CA ALA A 137 -15.80 16.32 5.10
C ALA A 137 -15.05 17.21 4.10
N LEU A 138 -15.54 17.32 2.85
CA LEU A 138 -14.95 18.23 1.85
C LEU A 138 -15.11 19.71 2.20
N ARG A 139 -16.14 20.06 2.99
CA ARG A 139 -16.32 21.42 3.48
C ARG A 139 -15.39 21.67 4.66
N GLU A 140 -15.32 20.74 5.59
CA GLU A 140 -14.45 20.82 6.76
C GLU A 140 -12.97 20.93 6.38
N LEU A 141 -12.50 20.15 5.40
CA LEU A 141 -11.13 20.28 4.89
C LEU A 141 -10.81 21.70 4.41
N ARG A 142 -11.78 22.36 3.75
CA ARG A 142 -11.60 23.74 3.28
C ARG A 142 -11.70 24.75 4.41
N ASP A 143 -12.71 24.61 5.28
CA ASP A 143 -12.97 25.52 6.38
C ASP A 143 -11.82 25.49 7.42
N ARG A 144 -11.16 24.34 7.59
CA ARG A 144 -9.98 24.15 8.46
C ARG A 144 -8.63 24.30 7.73
N GLU A 145 -8.65 24.62 6.43
CA GLU A 145 -7.45 24.72 5.57
C GLU A 145 -6.51 23.50 5.66
N MET A 146 -7.07 22.30 5.77
CA MET A 146 -6.29 21.06 5.91
C MET A 146 -5.66 20.65 4.59
N THR A 147 -4.33 20.61 4.56
CA THR A 147 -3.54 20.05 3.45
C THR A 147 -3.63 18.53 3.42
N LEU A 148 -3.16 17.90 2.33
CA LEU A 148 -3.12 16.44 2.25
C LEU A 148 -2.16 15.85 3.30
N LEU A 149 -1.07 16.55 3.63
CA LEU A 149 -0.20 16.14 4.74
C LEU A 149 -0.95 16.18 6.08
N ASP A 150 -1.72 17.23 6.37
CA ASP A 150 -2.51 17.31 7.62
C ASP A 150 -3.50 16.14 7.73
N VAL A 151 -4.13 15.75 6.61
CA VAL A 151 -5.01 14.57 6.54
C VAL A 151 -4.26 13.28 6.91
N MET A 152 -3.05 13.10 6.37
CA MET A 152 -2.22 11.94 6.68
C MET A 152 -1.78 11.95 8.15
N GLU A 153 -1.45 13.11 8.71
CA GLU A 153 -1.11 13.28 10.13
C GLU A 153 -2.26 12.87 11.05
N HIS A 154 -3.49 13.28 10.75
CA HIS A 154 -4.68 12.87 11.50
C HIS A 154 -4.89 11.35 11.44
N SER A 155 -4.53 10.71 10.32
CA SER A 155 -4.75 9.27 10.09
C SER A 155 -3.61 8.38 10.64
N ALA A 156 -2.40 8.92 10.80
CA ALA A 156 -1.16 8.16 11.05
C ALA A 156 -1.16 7.31 12.33
N ALA A 157 -1.96 7.69 13.34
CA ALA A 157 -2.08 6.93 14.58
C ALA A 157 -2.75 5.56 14.37
N ASN A 158 -3.69 5.47 13.43
CA ASN A 158 -4.53 4.29 13.20
C ASN A 158 -4.31 3.65 11.82
N ASP A 159 -3.45 4.24 10.99
CA ASP A 159 -3.16 3.78 9.63
C ASP A 159 -1.66 3.82 9.35
N MET A 160 -1.06 2.65 9.14
CA MET A 160 0.39 2.56 8.90
C MET A 160 0.81 3.10 7.53
N VAL A 161 -0.08 3.09 6.53
CA VAL A 161 0.19 3.66 5.21
C VAL A 161 0.27 5.19 5.31
N ALA A 162 -0.65 5.81 6.06
CA ALA A 162 -0.58 7.24 6.36
C ALA A 162 0.65 7.60 7.22
N ARG A 163 1.01 6.73 8.18
CA ARG A 163 2.20 6.93 9.02
C ARG A 163 3.51 6.96 8.22
N GLU A 164 3.63 6.18 7.15
CA GLU A 164 4.79 6.22 6.27
C GLU A 164 5.01 7.63 5.68
N TRP A 165 3.95 8.33 5.26
CA TRP A 165 4.06 9.71 4.75
C TRP A 165 4.60 10.68 5.80
N VAL A 166 4.07 10.59 7.02
CA VAL A 166 4.36 11.54 8.10
C VAL A 166 5.75 11.32 8.69
N THR A 167 6.23 10.07 8.68
CA THR A 167 7.46 9.66 9.35
C THR A 167 8.63 9.39 8.42
N GLY A 168 8.46 9.55 7.10
CA GLY A 168 9.55 9.42 6.13
C GLY A 168 9.81 8.01 5.64
N PHE A 169 8.74 7.22 5.46
CA PHE A 169 8.74 5.88 4.87
C PHE A 169 9.64 4.85 5.58
N PRO A 170 9.63 4.75 6.93
CA PRO A 170 10.53 3.86 7.66
C PRO A 170 10.35 2.37 7.35
N LEU A 171 9.12 1.87 7.22
CA LEU A 171 8.90 0.46 6.89
C LEU A 171 9.22 0.15 5.43
N THR A 172 8.90 1.07 4.52
CA THR A 172 9.30 0.99 3.10
C THR A 172 10.82 0.89 2.98
N ARG A 173 11.56 1.78 3.66
CA ARG A 173 13.03 1.75 3.70
C ARG A 173 13.55 0.44 4.26
N ARG A 174 13.02 0.01 5.42
CA ARG A 174 13.38 -1.27 6.04
C ARG A 174 13.13 -2.45 5.09
N GLY A 175 11.99 -2.47 4.40
CA GLY A 175 11.67 -3.52 3.43
C GLY A 175 12.67 -3.57 2.28
N ALA A 176 13.07 -2.42 1.75
CA ALA A 176 14.08 -2.36 0.69
C ALA A 176 15.46 -2.85 1.17
N ASP A 177 15.86 -2.48 2.39
CA ASP A 177 17.12 -2.96 3.00
C ASP A 177 17.09 -4.49 3.23
N LEU A 178 15.94 -5.03 3.63
CA LEU A 178 15.74 -6.48 3.79
C LEU A 178 15.85 -7.22 2.44
N LEU A 179 15.31 -6.66 1.36
CA LEU A 179 15.46 -7.25 0.03
C LEU A 179 16.91 -7.31 -0.41
N GLU A 180 17.67 -6.23 -0.20
CA GLU A 180 19.11 -6.21 -0.46
C GLU A 180 19.84 -7.25 0.40
N GLN A 181 19.54 -7.31 1.71
CA GLN A 181 20.14 -8.24 2.65
C GLN A 181 19.86 -9.71 2.29
N PHE A 182 18.64 -10.03 1.88
CA PHE A 182 18.24 -11.39 1.50
C PHE A 182 18.75 -11.81 0.12
N GLY A 183 19.21 -10.85 -0.68
CA GLY A 183 19.71 -11.08 -2.02
C GLY A 183 18.61 -11.15 -3.08
N PRO A 184 18.98 -11.41 -4.34
CA PRO A 184 18.04 -11.40 -5.45
C PRO A 184 17.04 -12.55 -5.37
N GLY A 185 15.93 -12.40 -6.08
CA GLY A 185 14.96 -13.47 -6.27
C GLY A 185 13.63 -13.26 -5.54
N ARG A 186 12.58 -13.81 -6.16
CA ARG A 186 11.19 -13.73 -5.64
C ARG A 186 11.01 -14.24 -4.20
N ALA A 187 11.86 -15.15 -3.73
CA ALA A 187 11.79 -15.67 -2.36
C ALA A 187 12.11 -14.59 -1.30
N SER A 188 12.94 -13.62 -1.66
CA SER A 188 13.28 -12.49 -0.78
C SER A 188 12.06 -11.59 -0.52
N ILE A 189 11.12 -11.48 -1.46
CA ILE A 189 9.87 -10.72 -1.28
C ILE A 189 9.02 -11.34 -0.18
N VAL A 190 8.83 -12.67 -0.22
CA VAL A 190 8.06 -13.40 0.81
C VAL A 190 8.70 -13.23 2.19
N ARG A 191 10.03 -13.40 2.26
CA ARG A 191 10.76 -13.26 3.53
C ARG A 191 10.70 -11.83 4.06
N MET A 192 10.77 -10.83 3.18
CA MET A 192 10.63 -9.41 3.54
C MET A 192 9.22 -9.09 4.04
N PHE A 193 8.17 -9.54 3.33
CA PHE A 193 6.78 -9.41 3.77
C PHE A 193 6.57 -9.97 5.18
N LEU A 194 7.03 -11.21 5.43
CA LEU A 194 6.93 -11.84 6.76
C LEU A 194 7.72 -11.07 7.83
N SER A 195 8.90 -10.55 7.48
CA SER A 195 9.74 -9.75 8.39
C SER A 195 9.09 -8.42 8.76
N LEU A 196 8.38 -7.77 7.83
CA LEU A 196 7.60 -6.57 8.11
C LEU A 196 6.36 -6.90 8.94
N LEU A 197 5.62 -7.96 8.57
CA LEU A 197 4.43 -8.41 9.30
C LEU A 197 4.72 -8.82 10.75
N ALA A 198 5.90 -9.38 11.01
CA ALA A 198 6.36 -9.71 12.36
C ALA A 198 6.77 -8.48 13.19
N SER A 199 6.99 -7.32 12.55
CA SER A 199 7.56 -6.15 13.24
C SER A 199 6.54 -5.30 13.98
N GLU A 200 5.33 -5.16 13.45
CA GLU A 200 4.22 -4.47 14.09
C GLU A 200 2.86 -4.95 13.58
N PRO A 201 1.76 -4.80 14.35
CA PRO A 201 0.44 -5.24 13.93
C PRO A 201 -0.09 -4.48 12.71
N ASP A 202 -0.55 -5.21 11.68
CA ASP A 202 -1.11 -4.65 10.45
C ASP A 202 -2.42 -3.88 10.72
N THR A 203 -2.48 -2.60 10.32
CA THR A 203 -3.65 -1.75 10.59
C THR A 203 -4.89 -2.11 9.77
N PHE A 204 -4.72 -2.74 8.61
CA PHE A 204 -5.85 -3.28 7.84
C PHE A 204 -6.51 -4.45 8.59
N ILE A 205 -5.71 -5.35 9.18
CA ILE A 205 -6.23 -6.41 10.05
C ILE A 205 -6.91 -5.82 11.29
N ILE A 206 -6.32 -4.80 11.92
CA ILE A 206 -6.95 -4.13 13.08
C ILE A 206 -8.33 -3.59 12.71
N LYS A 207 -8.44 -2.88 11.58
CA LYS A 207 -9.72 -2.31 11.12
C LYS A 207 -10.78 -3.40 10.86
N LYS A 208 -10.39 -4.55 10.32
CA LYS A 208 -11.33 -5.62 9.91
C LYS A 208 -11.62 -6.66 10.99
N HIS A 209 -10.65 -6.97 11.85
CA HIS A 209 -10.68 -8.10 12.80
C HIS A 209 -10.30 -7.72 14.24
N GLY A 210 -9.84 -6.48 14.47
CA GLY A 210 -9.45 -5.98 15.79
C GLY A 210 -8.00 -6.27 16.17
N VAL A 211 -7.54 -5.59 17.21
CA VAL A 211 -6.13 -5.59 17.68
C VAL A 211 -5.63 -6.97 18.08
N ALA A 212 -6.48 -7.79 18.71
CA ALA A 212 -6.09 -9.13 19.15
C ALA A 212 -5.70 -10.03 17.97
N VAL A 213 -6.50 -10.03 16.89
CA VAL A 213 -6.24 -10.83 15.69
C VAL A 213 -5.00 -10.30 14.95
N ALA A 214 -4.81 -8.98 14.89
CA ALA A 214 -3.61 -8.41 14.28
C ALA A 214 -2.32 -8.81 15.02
N ARG A 215 -2.35 -8.85 16.37
CA ARG A 215 -1.22 -9.31 17.18
C ARG A 215 -0.95 -10.81 17.01
N GLU A 216 -1.99 -11.62 17.03
CA GLU A 216 -1.88 -13.06 16.75
C GLU A 216 -1.26 -13.31 15.37
N THR A 217 -1.68 -12.55 14.36
CA THR A 217 -1.13 -12.64 12.99
C THR A 217 0.35 -12.26 12.96
N MET A 218 0.74 -11.20 13.69
CA MET A 218 2.14 -10.79 13.83
C MET A 218 2.99 -11.87 14.53
N GLU A 219 2.47 -12.50 15.59
CA GLU A 219 3.13 -13.60 16.30
C GLU A 219 3.27 -14.85 15.42
N ALA A 220 2.26 -15.17 14.61
CA ALA A 220 2.35 -16.26 13.64
C ALA A 220 3.42 -16.00 12.56
N ALA A 221 3.62 -14.74 12.15
CA ALA A 221 4.72 -14.37 11.27
C ALA A 221 6.10 -14.62 11.93
N TRP A 222 6.24 -14.34 13.23
CA TRP A 222 7.44 -14.72 14.01
C TRP A 222 7.66 -16.24 14.02
N ASP A 223 6.62 -17.02 14.26
CA ASP A 223 6.71 -18.48 14.25
C ASP A 223 7.18 -19.02 12.89
N VAL A 224 6.78 -18.38 11.79
CA VAL A 224 7.27 -18.72 10.46
C VAL A 224 8.74 -18.36 10.29
N LEU A 225 9.16 -17.17 10.72
CA LEU A 225 10.56 -16.74 10.65
C LEU A 225 11.49 -17.59 11.52
N ASP A 226 11.01 -18.10 12.65
CA ASP A 226 11.73 -19.03 13.55
C ASP A 226 11.72 -20.49 13.05
N GLY A 227 11.02 -20.79 11.95
CA GLY A 227 10.87 -22.14 11.43
C GLY A 227 9.97 -23.06 12.28
N ARG A 228 9.20 -22.49 13.22
CA ARG A 228 8.19 -23.21 14.03
C ARG A 228 6.90 -23.48 13.26
N ARG A 229 6.67 -22.74 12.17
CA ARG A 229 5.52 -22.85 11.27
C ARG A 229 5.98 -22.69 9.82
N THR A 230 5.33 -23.35 8.86
CA THR A 230 5.62 -23.12 7.44
C THR A 230 4.83 -21.91 6.91
N PRO A 231 5.35 -21.14 5.94
CA PRO A 231 4.61 -20.04 5.34
C PRO A 231 3.28 -20.50 4.70
N GLU A 232 3.24 -21.69 4.10
CA GLU A 232 2.03 -22.25 3.47
C GLU A 232 0.93 -22.57 4.49
N ASN A 233 1.29 -23.11 5.67
CA ASN A 233 0.32 -23.38 6.72
C ASN A 233 -0.23 -22.08 7.31
N PHE A 234 0.64 -21.08 7.48
CA PHE A 234 0.21 -19.76 7.94
C PHE A 234 -0.73 -19.09 6.95
N ASP A 235 -0.39 -19.17 5.66
CA ASP A 235 -1.23 -18.65 4.58
C ASP A 235 -2.61 -19.31 4.54
N ALA A 236 -2.66 -20.65 4.55
CA ALA A 236 -3.92 -21.39 4.57
C ALA A 236 -4.79 -21.03 5.80
N GLU A 237 -4.19 -20.78 6.96
CA GLU A 237 -4.92 -20.35 8.16
C GLU A 237 -5.51 -18.94 7.98
N CYS A 238 -4.73 -18.00 7.49
CA CYS A 238 -5.20 -16.63 7.21
C CYS A 238 -6.36 -16.66 6.20
N ILE A 239 -6.24 -17.44 5.13
CA ILE A 239 -7.30 -17.63 4.12
C ILE A 239 -8.57 -18.19 4.77
N ALA A 240 -8.46 -19.27 5.55
CA ALA A 240 -9.60 -19.89 6.20
C ALA A 240 -10.34 -18.95 7.18
N ARG A 241 -9.61 -18.01 7.77
CA ARG A 241 -10.12 -16.99 8.70
C ARG A 241 -10.47 -15.67 8.01
N ASN A 242 -10.27 -15.55 6.70
CA ASN A 242 -10.44 -14.33 5.92
C ASN A 242 -9.61 -13.15 6.48
N ILE A 243 -8.42 -13.42 6.98
CA ILE A 243 -7.45 -12.43 7.50
C ILE A 243 -6.48 -12.09 6.38
N ASN A 244 -6.30 -10.80 6.09
CA ASN A 244 -5.38 -10.36 5.05
C ASN A 244 -4.56 -9.15 5.57
N PRO A 245 -3.22 -9.26 5.68
CA PRO A 245 -2.33 -8.15 6.01
C PRO A 245 -2.19 -7.18 4.82
N GLY A 246 -3.24 -6.41 4.59
CA GLY A 246 -3.35 -5.49 3.45
C GLY A 246 -2.39 -4.31 3.52
N SER A 247 -2.21 -3.71 4.70
CA SER A 247 -1.31 -2.55 4.83
C SER A 247 0.16 -2.95 4.63
N ILE A 248 0.58 -4.12 5.12
CA ILE A 248 1.91 -4.67 4.86
C ILE A 248 2.10 -5.01 3.37
N ALA A 249 1.03 -5.41 2.67
CA ALA A 249 1.04 -5.61 1.22
C ALA A 249 1.37 -4.32 0.47
N ASP A 250 0.67 -3.24 0.80
CA ASP A 250 0.89 -1.91 0.21
C ASP A 250 2.33 -1.42 0.46
N ILE A 251 2.83 -1.59 1.69
CA ILE A 251 4.22 -1.24 2.05
C ILE A 251 5.23 -2.13 1.33
N THR A 252 4.91 -3.40 1.12
CA THR A 252 5.76 -4.34 0.35
C THR A 252 5.94 -3.84 -1.08
N ILE A 253 4.89 -3.30 -1.71
CA ILE A 253 4.98 -2.68 -3.05
C ILE A 253 5.91 -1.47 -3.01
N ALA A 254 5.77 -0.57 -2.04
CA ALA A 254 6.64 0.60 -1.89
C ALA A 254 8.12 0.19 -1.67
N ALA A 255 8.35 -0.83 -0.85
CA ALA A 255 9.69 -1.36 -0.57
C ALA A 255 10.34 -1.96 -1.82
N ILE A 256 9.60 -2.74 -2.60
CA ILE A 256 10.10 -3.30 -3.88
C ILE A 256 10.43 -2.16 -4.85
N PHE A 257 9.61 -1.12 -4.94
CA PHE A 257 9.89 0.04 -5.79
C PHE A 257 11.24 0.70 -5.47
N ILE A 258 11.51 0.93 -4.18
CA ILE A 258 12.78 1.50 -3.71
C ILE A 258 13.94 0.55 -4.00
N ALA A 259 13.82 -0.73 -3.64
CA ALA A 259 14.88 -1.71 -3.85
C ALA A 259 15.25 -1.87 -5.34
N LEU A 260 14.26 -1.94 -6.23
CA LEU A 260 14.48 -1.96 -7.69
C LEU A 260 15.21 -0.69 -8.17
N GLY A 261 14.93 0.45 -7.54
CA GLY A 261 15.61 1.72 -7.82
C GLY A 261 17.07 1.75 -7.38
N GLU A 262 17.42 0.93 -6.39
CA GLU A 262 18.76 0.82 -5.79
C GLU A 262 19.56 -0.38 -6.30
N GLY A 263 19.00 -1.12 -7.26
CA GLY A 263 19.71 -2.18 -7.97
C GLY A 263 19.43 -3.60 -7.46
N TRP A 264 18.48 -3.78 -6.54
CA TRP A 264 17.98 -5.12 -6.21
C TRP A 264 17.33 -5.76 -7.44
N SER A 265 17.60 -7.07 -7.64
CA SER A 265 17.07 -7.84 -8.77
C SER A 265 16.09 -8.90 -8.27
N TRP A 266 14.92 -8.98 -8.90
CA TRP A 266 13.97 -10.07 -8.70
C TRP A 266 14.36 -11.33 -9.49
N GLU A 267 15.21 -11.19 -10.50
CA GLU A 267 15.81 -12.29 -11.25
C GLU A 267 16.98 -12.86 -10.44
N SER A 268 16.86 -14.14 -10.06
CA SER A 268 17.90 -14.93 -9.38
C SER A 268 18.75 -15.69 -10.40
#